data_AF-A0A7S2M4Z3-F1
#
_entry.id   AF-A0A7S2M4Z3-F1
#
_cell.length_a   1.000
_cell.length_b   1.000
_cell.length_c   1.000
_cell.angle_alpha   90.00
_cell.angle_beta   90.00
_cell.angle_gamma   90.00
#
_symmetry.space_group_name_H-M   'P 1'
#
loop_
_entity.id
_entity.type
_entity.pdbx_description
1 polymer ?
#
loop_
_entity_poly.entity_id
_entity_poly.type
_entity_poly.pdbx_seq_one_letter_code
_entity_poly.pdbx_strand_id
1 'polypeptide(L)'
;ASASTAAAAVAELTAVNIWDTFLQLDKRIIPPPFKSSDLAKTSQTPILTPDECRNIISECETHYYGWGGSNERYGTPSYRVGYMLPLENLSFSYTFVNFELLPRLFPAISLAFSDSLTINPENLRLGGCRVVKYDAADGHVELGMHRDGLLVTANIALNDLDEYEGGGTIIEGLKEPIRLPVGNALLHPGDVKHGGNAITSGVRYALVCFIFDTTIVPHEKYCQDRMKEDVDAAMAIQVDDATRIEERARLLNSATKHCADAYKFGKLSCDGGLCDDGYDEIVKSFGSRYQFTL
;
A
#
# COMPACT_ATOMS: atom_id res chain seq x y z
N ALA A 1 -47.68 -43.41 28.61
CA ALA A 1 -46.58 -42.62 29.19
C ALA A 1 -45.43 -42.58 28.19
N SER A 2 -45.36 -41.54 27.36
CA SER A 2 -44.18 -41.21 26.51
C SER A 2 -44.32 -39.89 25.74
N ALA A 3 -45.52 -39.30 25.66
CA ALA A 3 -45.73 -38.03 24.95
C ALA A 3 -45.53 -36.76 25.82
N SER A 4 -45.50 -36.87 27.16
CA SER A 4 -45.42 -35.69 28.03
C SER A 4 -43.99 -35.27 28.40
N THR A 5 -42.97 -36.06 28.07
CA THR A 5 -41.56 -35.73 28.36
C THR A 5 -40.87 -34.99 27.21
N ALA A 6 -41.25 -35.26 25.95
CA ALA A 6 -40.71 -34.57 24.78
C ALA A 6 -41.20 -33.12 24.67
N ALA A 7 -42.48 -32.85 24.98
CA ALA A 7 -43.04 -31.50 24.95
C ALA A 7 -42.46 -30.59 26.06
N ALA A 8 -42.10 -31.16 27.21
CA ALA A 8 -41.44 -30.43 28.29
C ALA A 8 -39.99 -30.07 27.92
N ALA A 9 -39.25 -30.99 27.28
CA ALA A 9 -37.87 -30.74 26.83
C ALA A 9 -37.78 -29.70 25.69
N VAL A 10 -38.80 -29.62 24.82
CA VAL A 10 -38.87 -28.59 23.76
C VAL A 10 -39.30 -27.24 24.33
N ALA A 11 -40.14 -27.20 25.37
CA ALA A 11 -40.52 -25.97 26.06
C ALA A 11 -39.39 -25.38 26.92
N GLU A 12 -38.45 -26.22 27.40
CA GLU A 12 -37.25 -25.75 28.12
C GLU A 12 -36.19 -25.16 27.17
N LEU A 13 -36.16 -25.57 25.90
CA LEU A 13 -35.26 -25.03 24.87
C LEU A 13 -35.77 -23.74 24.21
N THR A 14 -37.05 -23.38 24.39
CA THR A 14 -37.63 -22.15 23.81
C THR A 14 -37.57 -20.93 24.74
N ALA A 15 -37.06 -21.09 25.97
CA ALA A 15 -36.94 -20.00 26.95
C ALA A 15 -35.54 -19.35 26.99
N VAL A 16 -34.61 -19.78 26.14
CA VAL A 16 -33.38 -19.03 25.89
C VAL A 16 -33.54 -18.31 24.56
N ASN A 17 -34.17 -17.15 24.62
CA ASN A 17 -34.21 -16.21 23.51
C ASN A 17 -32.75 -15.95 23.08
N ILE A 18 -32.37 -16.38 21.88
CA ILE A 18 -31.01 -16.24 21.35
C ILE A 18 -30.53 -14.77 21.37
N TRP A 19 -31.48 -13.84 21.32
CA TRP A 19 -31.26 -12.41 21.46
C TRP A 19 -30.90 -12.01 22.90
N ASP A 20 -31.48 -12.63 23.93
CA ASP A 20 -31.12 -12.39 25.33
C ASP A 20 -29.72 -12.95 25.64
N THR A 21 -29.30 -14.03 24.98
CA THR A 21 -27.92 -14.53 25.02
C THR A 21 -26.93 -13.56 24.35
N PHE A 22 -27.34 -12.90 23.26
CA PHE A 22 -26.58 -11.83 22.59
C PHE A 22 -26.50 -10.54 23.41
N LEU A 23 -27.56 -10.19 24.14
CA LEU A 23 -27.58 -9.03 25.04
C LEU A 23 -26.80 -9.30 26.35
N GLN A 24 -26.68 -10.56 26.77
CA GLN A 24 -25.74 -10.94 27.85
C GLN A 24 -24.28 -11.02 27.37
N LEU A 25 -24.03 -11.24 26.07
CA LEU A 25 -22.73 -11.07 25.42
C LEU A 25 -22.25 -9.62 25.48
N ASP A 26 -23.15 -8.63 25.48
CA ASP A 26 -22.85 -7.20 25.57
C ASP A 26 -22.18 -6.79 26.89
N LYS A 27 -22.25 -7.65 27.93
CA LYS A 27 -21.51 -7.47 29.20
C LYS A 27 -20.11 -8.10 29.19
N ARG A 28 -19.81 -8.94 28.20
CA ARG A 28 -18.44 -9.39 27.96
C ARG A 28 -17.79 -8.34 27.08
N ILE A 29 -16.77 -7.67 27.60
CA ILE A 29 -15.89 -6.87 26.76
C ILE A 29 -15.24 -7.85 25.78
N ILE A 30 -15.81 -8.00 24.58
CA ILE A 30 -15.17 -8.71 23.48
C ILE A 30 -14.03 -7.78 23.07
N PRO A 31 -12.75 -8.15 23.31
CA PRO A 31 -11.66 -7.28 22.89
C PRO A 31 -11.72 -7.12 21.38
N PRO A 32 -11.38 -5.93 20.85
CA PRO A 32 -11.25 -5.78 19.41
C PRO A 32 -10.23 -6.79 18.88
N PRO A 33 -10.42 -7.34 17.68
CA PRO A 33 -9.53 -8.35 17.12
C PRO A 33 -8.11 -7.83 16.87
N PHE A 34 -7.94 -6.50 16.79
CA PHE A 34 -6.67 -5.83 16.56
C PHE A 34 -6.43 -4.71 17.57
N LYS A 35 -5.15 -4.44 17.85
CA LYS A 35 -4.65 -3.37 18.71
C LYS A 35 -3.94 -2.30 17.88
N SER A 36 -3.67 -1.14 18.46
CA SER A 36 -2.86 -0.10 17.81
C SER A 36 -1.46 -0.60 17.43
N SER A 37 -0.91 -1.56 18.16
CA SER A 37 0.36 -2.23 17.83
C SER A 37 0.31 -3.06 16.55
N ASP A 38 -0.86 -3.31 15.99
CA ASP A 38 -1.03 -4.08 14.75
C ASP A 38 -1.11 -3.16 13.52
N LEU A 39 -1.23 -1.84 13.74
CA LEU A 39 -1.13 -0.83 12.69
C LEU A 39 0.30 -0.67 12.16
N ALA A 40 1.30 -0.98 13.00
CA ALA A 40 2.71 -0.83 12.67
C ALA A 40 3.59 -1.70 13.58
N LYS A 41 4.57 -2.40 13.00
CA LYS A 41 5.62 -3.16 13.69
C LYS A 41 6.98 -2.63 13.27
N THR A 42 7.87 -2.35 14.22
CA THR A 42 9.24 -1.92 13.92
C THR A 42 10.24 -3.04 14.23
N SER A 43 11.25 -3.22 13.39
CA SER A 43 12.31 -4.18 13.67
C SER A 43 13.15 -3.73 14.86
N GLN A 44 13.51 -4.68 15.73
CA GLN A 44 14.40 -4.42 16.88
C GLN A 44 15.87 -4.43 16.46
N THR A 45 16.21 -5.20 15.44
CA THR A 45 17.53 -5.25 14.82
C THR A 45 17.44 -4.77 13.38
N PRO A 46 18.53 -4.26 12.80
CA PRO A 46 18.56 -3.88 11.40
C PRO A 46 18.33 -5.10 10.49
N ILE A 47 17.48 -4.93 9.48
CA ILE A 47 17.30 -5.91 8.40
C ILE A 47 18.37 -5.72 7.33
N LEU A 48 18.84 -4.48 7.13
CA LEU A 48 19.98 -4.14 6.28
C LEU A 48 21.15 -3.63 7.11
N THR A 49 22.37 -3.99 6.75
CA THR A 49 23.58 -3.39 7.32
C THR A 49 23.78 -1.95 6.81
N PRO A 50 24.55 -1.10 7.52
CA PRO A 50 24.87 0.24 7.04
C PRO A 50 25.60 0.24 5.68
N ASP A 51 26.45 -0.77 5.40
CA ASP A 51 27.13 -0.91 4.11
C ASP A 51 26.16 -1.24 2.98
N GLU A 52 25.22 -2.16 3.21
CA GLU A 52 24.17 -2.48 2.24
C GLU A 52 23.32 -1.23 1.94
N CYS A 53 22.98 -0.44 2.96
CA CYS A 53 22.22 0.79 2.77
C CYS A 53 23.01 1.83 1.96
N ARG A 54 24.31 2.02 2.25
CA ARG A 54 25.19 2.90 1.49
C ARG A 54 25.32 2.48 0.03
N ASN A 55 25.40 1.18 -0.25
CA ASN A 55 25.50 0.68 -1.62
C ASN A 55 24.23 0.99 -2.43
N ILE A 56 23.05 0.83 -1.82
CA ILE A 56 21.76 1.20 -2.45
C ILE A 56 21.71 2.71 -2.73
N ILE A 57 22.08 3.54 -1.74
CA ILE A 57 22.10 5.01 -1.92
C ILE A 57 23.10 5.40 -3.02
N SER A 58 24.29 4.82 -3.01
CA SER A 58 25.34 5.10 -4.01
C SER A 58 24.87 4.80 -5.43
N GLU A 59 24.19 3.67 -5.64
CA GLU A 59 23.61 3.34 -6.95
C GLU A 59 22.54 4.36 -7.37
N CYS A 60 21.71 4.82 -6.44
CA CYS A 60 20.67 5.81 -6.73
C CYS A 60 21.28 7.18 -7.10
N GLU A 61 22.24 7.67 -6.31
CA GLU A 61 22.90 8.97 -6.53
C GLU A 61 23.78 8.97 -7.80
N THR A 62 24.25 7.80 -8.24
CA THR A 62 25.02 7.64 -9.49
C THR A 62 24.19 7.12 -10.66
N HIS A 63 22.86 7.00 -10.49
CA HIS A 63 21.98 6.52 -11.55
C HIS A 63 22.05 7.45 -12.76
N TYR A 64 22.28 6.89 -13.95
CA TYR A 64 22.58 7.65 -15.16
C TYR A 64 21.52 8.70 -15.53
N TYR A 65 20.23 8.37 -15.31
CA TYR A 65 19.11 9.27 -15.59
C TYR A 65 18.77 10.21 -14.42
N GLY A 66 19.53 10.14 -13.32
CA GLY A 66 19.23 10.84 -12.07
C GLY A 66 17.95 10.37 -11.40
N TRP A 67 17.52 11.10 -10.38
CA TRP A 67 16.28 10.83 -9.67
C TRP A 67 15.05 11.08 -10.54
N GLY A 68 14.06 10.19 -10.46
CA GLY A 68 12.78 10.35 -11.15
C GLY A 68 12.00 11.55 -10.64
N GLY A 69 11.32 12.26 -11.55
CA GLY A 69 10.50 13.43 -11.21
C GLY A 69 9.30 13.07 -10.32
N SER A 70 8.95 13.99 -9.44
CA SER A 70 7.85 13.84 -8.49
C SER A 70 6.60 14.56 -8.97
N ASN A 71 5.69 13.83 -9.63
CA ASN A 71 4.35 14.37 -9.89
C ASN A 71 3.60 14.59 -8.57
N GLU A 72 2.67 15.54 -8.58
CA GLU A 72 1.73 15.73 -7.46
C GLU A 72 1.01 14.40 -7.17
N ARG A 73 1.04 13.99 -5.90
CA ARG A 73 0.46 12.73 -5.45
C ARG A 73 0.00 12.83 -4.01
N TYR A 74 -1.14 12.19 -3.72
CA TYR A 74 -1.73 12.09 -2.39
C TYR A 74 -1.99 13.45 -1.69
N GLY A 75 -2.35 14.47 -2.48
CA GLY A 75 -2.55 15.84 -1.98
C GLY A 75 -1.24 16.59 -1.68
N THR A 76 -0.08 16.01 -1.97
CA THR A 76 1.21 16.68 -1.87
C THR A 76 1.59 17.25 -3.24
N PRO A 77 1.86 18.56 -3.35
CA PRO A 77 2.21 19.18 -4.61
C PRO A 77 3.58 18.71 -5.10
N SER A 78 3.78 18.69 -6.42
CA SER A 78 4.99 18.15 -7.08
C SER A 78 6.31 18.66 -6.51
N TYR A 79 6.38 19.94 -6.11
CA TYR A 79 7.56 20.57 -5.54
C TYR A 79 7.85 20.20 -4.08
N ARG A 80 6.97 19.42 -3.43
CA ARG A 80 7.16 18.89 -2.06
C ARG A 80 7.31 17.38 -2.00
N VAL A 81 6.84 16.68 -3.03
CA VAL A 81 6.86 15.22 -3.09
C VAL A 81 8.28 14.70 -3.19
N GLY A 82 8.69 13.81 -2.27
CA GLY A 82 10.01 13.15 -2.33
C GLY A 82 10.29 12.43 -3.67
N TYR A 83 11.54 12.47 -4.13
CA TYR A 83 11.97 11.76 -5.34
C TYR A 83 11.81 10.25 -5.22
N MET A 84 11.72 9.57 -6.36
CA MET A 84 11.58 8.12 -6.41
C MET A 84 12.43 7.51 -7.52
N LEU A 85 13.07 6.38 -7.22
CA LEU A 85 13.57 5.45 -8.23
C LEU A 85 12.93 4.07 -8.05
N PRO A 86 12.27 3.53 -9.08
CA PRO A 86 11.76 2.16 -9.04
C PRO A 86 12.93 1.16 -9.08
N LEU A 87 12.79 0.04 -8.36
CA LEU A 87 13.85 -0.95 -8.20
C LEU A 87 14.33 -1.52 -9.54
N GLU A 88 13.45 -1.62 -10.53
CA GLU A 88 13.73 -2.11 -11.87
C GLU A 88 14.79 -1.28 -12.61
N ASN A 89 15.01 -0.02 -12.19
CA ASN A 89 16.02 0.86 -12.76
C ASN A 89 17.40 0.71 -12.08
N LEU A 90 17.50 -0.07 -11.01
CA LEU A 90 18.68 -0.18 -10.14
C LEU A 90 19.21 -1.61 -10.22
N SER A 91 20.17 -1.90 -11.09
CA SER A 91 20.61 -3.27 -11.37
C SER A 91 21.20 -3.98 -10.14
N PHE A 92 22.07 -3.32 -9.38
CA PHE A 92 22.65 -3.88 -8.15
C PHE A 92 21.56 -4.09 -7.11
N SER A 93 20.78 -3.04 -6.82
CA SER A 93 19.72 -3.09 -5.81
C SER A 93 18.65 -4.10 -6.17
N TYR A 94 18.29 -4.24 -7.44
CA TYR A 94 17.34 -5.23 -7.93
C TYR A 94 17.78 -6.65 -7.60
N THR A 95 19.02 -7.00 -7.94
CA THR A 95 19.60 -8.32 -7.61
C THR A 95 19.68 -8.51 -6.10
N PHE A 96 20.25 -7.54 -5.39
CA PHE A 96 20.42 -7.61 -3.95
C PHE A 96 19.09 -7.76 -3.20
N VAL A 97 18.07 -6.97 -3.56
CA VAL A 97 16.76 -7.06 -2.93
C VAL A 97 16.18 -8.45 -3.13
N ASN A 98 16.13 -8.95 -4.37
CA ASN A 98 15.51 -10.24 -4.68
C ASN A 98 16.22 -11.43 -4.02
N PHE A 99 17.55 -11.43 -4.00
CA PHE A 99 18.32 -12.61 -3.58
C PHE A 99 18.86 -12.54 -2.15
N GLU A 100 19.04 -11.34 -1.58
CA GLU A 100 19.64 -11.17 -0.24
C GLU A 100 18.64 -10.57 0.76
N LEU A 101 17.85 -9.56 0.37
CA LEU A 101 16.91 -8.91 1.29
C LEU A 101 15.63 -9.73 1.50
N LEU A 102 14.95 -10.16 0.43
CA LEU A 102 13.66 -10.85 0.56
C LEU A 102 13.74 -12.14 1.41
N PRO A 103 14.80 -12.97 1.32
CA PRO A 103 14.96 -14.12 2.20
C PRO A 103 15.07 -13.78 3.70
N ARG A 104 15.51 -12.56 4.04
CA ARG A 104 15.52 -12.04 5.43
C ARG A 104 14.17 -11.41 5.80
N LEU A 105 13.60 -10.63 4.89
CA LEU A 105 12.40 -9.83 5.11
C LEU A 105 11.14 -10.68 5.25
N PHE A 106 10.97 -11.71 4.42
CA PHE A 106 9.75 -12.54 4.43
C PHE A 106 9.54 -13.31 5.74
N PRO A 107 10.56 -14.00 6.30
CA PRO A 107 10.45 -14.58 7.64
C PRO A 107 10.19 -13.52 8.72
N ALA A 108 10.81 -12.34 8.62
CA ALA A 108 10.60 -11.25 9.57
C ALA A 108 9.15 -10.72 9.55
N ILE A 109 8.51 -10.64 8.37
CA ILE A 109 7.09 -10.29 8.24
C ILE A 109 6.22 -11.33 8.91
N SER A 110 6.43 -12.62 8.62
CA SER A 110 5.66 -13.71 9.23
C SER A 110 5.76 -13.69 10.76
N LEU A 111 6.96 -13.47 11.30
CA LEU A 111 7.16 -13.35 12.74
C LEU A 111 6.51 -12.10 13.35
N ALA A 112 6.62 -10.95 12.67
CA ALA A 112 6.10 -9.69 13.19
C ALA A 112 4.56 -9.67 13.36
N PHE A 113 3.86 -10.48 12.56
CA PHE A 113 2.40 -10.57 12.57
C PHE A 113 1.87 -11.90 13.10
N SER A 114 2.69 -12.76 13.69
CA SER A 114 2.29 -14.13 14.11
C SER A 114 1.10 -14.17 15.07
N ASP A 115 0.89 -13.11 15.84
CA ASP A 115 -0.21 -13.00 16.81
C ASP A 115 -1.54 -12.55 16.17
N SER A 116 -1.50 -12.02 14.94
CA SER A 116 -2.64 -11.40 14.27
C SER A 116 -2.98 -12.06 12.93
N LEU A 117 -1.99 -12.62 12.24
CA LEU A 117 -2.11 -13.18 10.89
C LEU A 117 -1.29 -14.47 10.75
N THR A 118 -1.85 -15.44 10.02
CA THR A 118 -1.11 -16.63 9.59
C THR A 118 -0.51 -16.37 8.21
N ILE A 119 0.76 -15.97 8.18
CA ILE A 119 1.50 -15.67 6.94
C ILE A 119 2.55 -16.75 6.71
N ASN A 120 2.51 -17.42 5.55
CA ASN A 120 3.59 -18.32 5.12
C ASN A 120 4.61 -17.51 4.30
N PRO A 121 5.89 -17.39 4.74
CA PRO A 121 6.93 -16.68 4.00
C PRO A 121 7.10 -17.16 2.54
N GLU A 122 6.83 -18.44 2.26
CA GLU A 122 6.96 -19.01 0.91
C GLU A 122 5.90 -18.51 -0.08
N ASN A 123 4.78 -17.98 0.43
CA ASN A 123 3.73 -17.38 -0.39
C ASN A 123 3.97 -15.89 -0.65
N LEU A 124 4.92 -15.26 0.06
CA LEU A 124 5.18 -13.84 -0.09
C LEU A 124 5.91 -13.55 -1.39
N ARG A 125 5.52 -12.47 -2.05
CA ARG A 125 6.13 -11.98 -3.29
C ARG A 125 6.26 -10.47 -3.23
N LEU A 126 7.30 -9.97 -3.89
CA LEU A 126 7.49 -8.54 -4.09
C LEU A 126 6.53 -8.07 -5.19
N GLY A 127 5.56 -7.24 -4.83
CA GLY A 127 4.64 -6.60 -5.78
C GLY A 127 5.24 -5.34 -6.42
N GLY A 128 6.18 -4.70 -5.73
CA GLY A 128 6.94 -3.56 -6.23
C GLY A 128 7.94 -3.09 -5.18
N CYS A 129 8.97 -2.36 -5.61
CA CYS A 129 9.94 -1.78 -4.71
C CYS A 129 10.48 -0.47 -5.29
N ARG A 130 10.77 0.49 -4.41
CA ARG A 130 11.30 1.79 -4.79
C ARG A 130 12.16 2.39 -3.70
N VAL A 131 13.20 3.11 -4.11
CA VAL A 131 13.97 3.98 -3.23
C VAL A 131 13.36 5.36 -3.29
N VAL A 132 13.12 5.96 -2.12
CA VAL A 132 12.57 7.30 -1.97
C VAL A 132 13.64 8.20 -1.35
N LYS A 133 13.83 9.38 -1.93
CA LYS A 133 14.70 10.44 -1.40
C LYS A 133 13.87 11.66 -1.04
N TYR A 134 14.03 12.14 0.18
CA TYR A 134 13.55 13.45 0.61
C TYR A 134 14.76 14.36 0.77
N ASP A 135 14.70 15.55 0.19
CA ASP A 135 15.77 16.53 0.22
C ASP A 135 15.23 17.90 0.64
N ALA A 136 15.66 18.37 1.81
CA ALA A 136 15.21 19.65 2.36
C ALA A 136 15.75 20.85 1.59
N ALA A 137 16.92 20.73 0.96
CA ALA A 137 17.51 21.81 0.18
C ALA A 137 16.73 22.02 -1.14
N ASP A 138 16.26 20.91 -1.73
CA ASP A 138 15.48 20.94 -2.98
C ASP A 138 13.96 21.09 -2.75
N GLY A 139 13.51 21.10 -1.49
CA GLY A 139 12.10 21.28 -1.12
C GLY A 139 11.23 20.02 -1.22
N HIS A 140 11.78 18.92 -1.72
CA HIS A 140 11.12 17.61 -1.86
C HIS A 140 11.13 16.83 -0.53
N VAL A 141 10.25 17.21 0.40
CA VAL A 141 10.37 16.85 1.82
C VAL A 141 9.35 15.84 2.36
N GLU A 142 8.26 15.56 1.65
CA GLU A 142 7.15 14.79 2.24
C GLU A 142 6.37 13.94 1.22
N LEU A 143 5.42 13.15 1.74
CA LEU A 143 4.44 12.43 0.95
C LEU A 143 3.12 12.32 1.70
N GLY A 144 2.03 12.75 1.07
CA GLY A 144 0.70 12.82 1.68
C GLY A 144 0.13 11.46 2.07
N MET A 145 -0.94 11.50 2.86
CA MET A 145 -1.54 10.29 3.45
C MET A 145 -2.25 9.43 2.39
N HIS A 146 -1.86 8.16 2.26
CA HIS A 146 -2.35 7.21 1.27
C HIS A 146 -2.38 5.77 1.81
N ARG A 147 -2.83 4.83 0.97
CA ARG A 147 -2.80 3.38 1.20
C ARG A 147 -2.08 2.73 0.02
N ASP A 148 -1.35 1.66 0.28
CA ASP A 148 -0.61 0.93 -0.75
C ASP A 148 -1.43 -0.20 -1.36
N GLY A 149 -2.38 -0.76 -0.61
CA GLY A 149 -3.32 -1.79 -1.08
C GLY A 149 -2.76 -3.21 -1.21
N LEU A 150 -1.49 -3.46 -0.87
CA LEU A 150 -0.96 -4.82 -0.75
C LEU A 150 -1.02 -5.35 0.69
N LEU A 151 -0.67 -6.62 0.90
CA LEU A 151 -0.76 -7.27 2.21
C LEU A 151 0.05 -6.53 3.28
N VAL A 152 1.34 -6.29 3.03
CA VAL A 152 2.24 -5.57 3.94
C VAL A 152 3.15 -4.64 3.14
N THR A 153 3.38 -3.45 3.67
CA THR A 153 4.44 -2.55 3.21
C THR A 153 5.59 -2.58 4.22
N ALA A 154 6.82 -2.67 3.71
CA ALA A 154 8.04 -2.55 4.49
C ALA A 154 8.79 -1.28 4.09
N ASN A 155 8.88 -0.34 5.04
CA ASN A 155 9.67 0.89 4.93
C ASN A 155 10.99 0.71 5.68
N ILE A 156 12.12 0.66 4.98
CA ILE A 156 13.45 0.45 5.56
C ILE A 156 14.24 1.76 5.48
N ALA A 157 14.74 2.26 6.60
CA ALA A 157 15.58 3.44 6.62
C ALA A 157 16.96 3.13 6.02
N LEU A 158 17.41 3.95 5.07
CA LEU A 158 18.70 3.74 4.39
C LEU A 158 19.82 4.63 4.91
N ASN A 159 19.52 5.68 5.67
CA ASN A 159 20.53 6.57 6.22
C ASN A 159 20.20 6.97 7.67
N ASP A 160 21.19 7.50 8.36
CA ASP A 160 21.12 7.72 9.81
C ASP A 160 20.22 8.92 10.16
N LEU A 161 19.73 8.94 11.40
CA LEU A 161 18.86 9.99 11.92
C LEU A 161 19.58 11.32 12.12
N ASP A 162 20.93 11.33 12.17
CA ASP A 162 21.72 12.55 12.25
C ASP A 162 21.93 13.23 10.88
N GLU A 163 21.54 12.58 9.79
CA GLU A 163 21.63 13.11 8.42
C GLU A 163 20.40 13.97 8.03
N TYR A 164 19.34 13.97 8.85
CA TYR A 164 18.12 14.76 8.61
C TYR A 164 17.33 15.08 9.88
N GLU A 165 16.61 16.20 9.87
CA GLU A 165 15.69 16.58 10.96
C GLU A 165 14.23 16.42 10.56
N GLY A 166 13.38 16.13 11.54
CA GLY A 166 11.97 15.80 11.31
C GLY A 166 11.80 14.44 10.63
N GLY A 167 10.88 14.35 9.66
CA GLY A 167 10.69 13.14 8.87
C GLY A 167 10.02 11.99 9.62
N GLY A 168 10.22 10.78 9.08
CA GLY A 168 9.56 9.56 9.53
C GLY A 168 8.33 9.18 8.70
N THR A 169 7.62 8.15 9.15
CA THR A 169 6.38 7.68 8.55
C THR A 169 5.22 7.93 9.52
N ILE A 170 4.23 8.70 9.10
CA ILE A 170 2.99 8.92 9.85
C ILE A 170 2.06 7.77 9.56
N ILE A 171 1.48 7.17 10.60
CA ILE A 171 0.45 6.12 10.50
C ILE A 171 -0.83 6.67 11.11
N GLU A 172 -1.94 6.60 10.37
CA GLU A 172 -3.26 7.00 10.88
C GLU A 172 -3.61 6.16 12.12
N GLY A 173 -3.96 6.85 13.22
CA GLY A 173 -4.24 6.22 14.51
C GLY A 173 -3.04 6.11 15.45
N LEU A 174 -1.82 6.42 14.99
CA LEU A 174 -0.65 6.62 15.86
C LEU A 174 -0.41 8.11 16.09
N LYS A 175 0.18 8.44 17.25
CA LYS A 175 0.34 9.84 17.69
C LYS A 175 1.51 10.56 17.03
N GLU A 176 2.61 9.84 16.82
CA GLU A 176 3.89 10.42 16.40
C GLU A 176 4.40 9.72 15.12
N PRO A 177 5.13 10.44 14.25
CA PRO A 177 5.83 9.84 13.13
C PRO A 177 6.85 8.80 13.62
N ILE A 178 6.88 7.64 12.96
CA ILE A 178 7.86 6.59 13.24
C ILE A 178 9.17 6.94 12.53
N ARG A 179 10.22 7.17 13.31
CA ARG A 179 11.60 7.35 12.85
C ARG A 179 12.41 6.10 13.19
N LEU A 180 13.28 5.65 12.28
CA LEU A 180 14.02 4.40 12.40
C LEU A 180 15.53 4.65 12.30
N PRO A 181 16.36 3.95 13.08
CA PRO A 181 17.79 3.86 12.81
C PRO A 181 18.07 3.25 11.44
N VAL A 182 19.26 3.53 10.88
CA VAL A 182 19.70 2.98 9.60
C VAL A 182 19.56 1.44 9.57
N GLY A 183 18.98 0.93 8.50
CA GLY A 183 18.78 -0.49 8.27
C GLY A 183 17.57 -1.12 8.96
N ASN A 184 16.93 -0.44 9.91
CA ASN A 184 15.72 -0.92 10.55
C ASN A 184 14.49 -0.76 9.63
N ALA A 185 13.51 -1.64 9.83
CA ALA A 185 12.29 -1.71 9.05
C ALA A 185 11.06 -1.31 9.88
N LEU A 186 10.12 -0.60 9.26
CA LEU A 186 8.74 -0.44 9.68
C LEU A 186 7.86 -1.28 8.76
N LEU A 187 7.12 -2.21 9.34
CA LEU A 187 6.11 -3.02 8.66
C LEU A 187 4.72 -2.50 9.03
N HIS A 188 3.85 -2.31 8.06
CA HIS A 188 2.43 -2.04 8.31
C HIS A 188 1.57 -2.75 7.25
N PRO A 189 0.31 -3.12 7.58
CA PRO A 189 -0.64 -3.58 6.57
C PRO A 189 -0.81 -2.51 5.48
N GLY A 190 -0.93 -2.91 4.21
CA GLY A 190 -1.00 -1.94 3.10
C GLY A 190 -2.30 -1.13 3.06
N ASP A 191 -3.34 -1.58 3.76
CA ASP A 191 -4.61 -0.84 3.94
C ASP A 191 -4.55 0.22 5.05
N VAL A 192 -3.48 0.24 5.84
CA VAL A 192 -3.30 1.28 6.86
C VAL A 192 -2.91 2.58 6.19
N LYS A 193 -3.69 3.64 6.46
CA LYS A 193 -3.43 4.96 5.88
C LYS A 193 -2.15 5.55 6.50
N HIS A 194 -1.22 5.99 5.66
CA HIS A 194 0.08 6.46 6.10
C HIS A 194 0.69 7.48 5.13
N GLY A 195 1.74 8.18 5.56
CA GLY A 195 2.43 9.16 4.73
C GLY A 195 3.87 9.41 5.18
N GLY A 196 4.67 10.06 4.33
CA GLY A 196 6.00 10.53 4.67
C GLY A 196 5.91 11.88 5.37
N ASN A 197 6.22 11.93 6.67
CA ASN A 197 6.28 13.20 7.40
C ASN A 197 7.38 14.09 6.80
N ALA A 198 7.18 15.40 6.81
CA ALA A 198 8.14 16.35 6.25
C ALA A 198 9.47 16.33 7.02
N ILE A 199 10.59 16.24 6.29
CA ILE A 199 11.89 16.65 6.83
C ILE A 199 12.04 18.17 6.80
N THR A 200 12.83 18.71 7.72
CA THR A 200 13.09 20.16 7.82
C THR A 200 14.53 20.54 7.50
N SER A 201 15.46 19.58 7.51
CA SER A 201 16.84 19.74 7.05
C SER A 201 17.43 18.40 6.63
N GLY A 202 18.52 18.45 5.85
CA GLY A 202 19.26 17.27 5.44
C GLY A 202 18.57 16.46 4.35
N VAL A 203 18.98 15.19 4.23
CA VAL A 203 18.49 14.27 3.21
C VAL A 203 18.09 12.95 3.86
N ARG A 204 16.92 12.41 3.51
CA ARG A 204 16.42 11.14 4.03
C ARG A 204 16.20 10.15 2.90
N TYR A 205 16.71 8.94 3.06
CA TYR A 205 16.51 7.83 2.12
C TYR A 205 15.72 6.70 2.77
N ALA A 206 14.79 6.12 2.02
CA ALA A 206 14.05 4.93 2.43
C ALA A 206 13.89 3.95 1.27
N LEU A 207 14.05 2.66 1.54
CA LEU A 207 13.65 1.59 0.65
C LEU A 207 12.23 1.15 1.03
N VAL A 208 11.31 1.19 0.07
CA VAL A 208 9.92 0.78 0.27
C VAL A 208 9.65 -0.46 -0.55
N CYS A 209 9.25 -1.54 0.12
CA CYS A 209 8.85 -2.79 -0.51
C CYS A 209 7.35 -3.02 -0.29
N PHE A 210 6.61 -3.32 -1.35
CA PHE A 210 5.20 -3.71 -1.28
C PHE A 210 5.12 -5.22 -1.44
N ILE A 211 4.58 -5.91 -0.42
CA ILE A 211 4.56 -7.36 -0.35
C ILE A 211 3.12 -7.83 -0.46
N PHE A 212 2.88 -8.82 -1.31
CA PHE A 212 1.61 -9.55 -1.37
C PHE A 212 1.81 -11.03 -1.08
N ASP A 213 0.74 -11.72 -0.72
CA ASP A 213 0.71 -13.17 -0.57
C ASP A 213 -0.01 -13.77 -1.78
N THR A 214 0.60 -14.76 -2.44
CA THR A 214 0.04 -15.39 -3.65
C THR A 214 -1.29 -16.12 -3.44
N THR A 215 -1.68 -16.36 -2.18
CA THR A 215 -2.96 -16.99 -1.83
C THR A 215 -4.09 -15.99 -1.66
N ILE A 216 -3.77 -14.69 -1.66
CA ILE A 216 -4.74 -13.61 -1.58
C ILE A 216 -4.85 -12.98 -2.96
N VAL A 217 -6.08 -12.84 -3.46
CA VAL A 217 -6.35 -12.08 -4.69
C VAL A 217 -6.64 -10.64 -4.29
N PRO A 218 -5.72 -9.68 -4.53
CA PRO A 218 -5.99 -8.27 -4.31
C PRO A 218 -6.98 -7.79 -5.38
N HIS A 219 -8.27 -7.85 -5.08
CA HIS A 219 -9.31 -7.64 -6.07
C HIS A 219 -9.28 -6.20 -6.61
N GLU A 220 -8.96 -5.20 -5.78
CA GLU A 220 -8.76 -3.84 -6.26
C GLU A 220 -7.59 -3.75 -7.25
N LYS A 221 -6.46 -4.39 -6.96
CA LYS A 221 -5.32 -4.43 -7.89
C LYS A 221 -5.68 -5.15 -9.20
N TYR A 222 -6.40 -6.27 -9.13
CA TYR A 222 -6.90 -6.93 -10.34
C TYR A 222 -7.74 -5.97 -11.20
N CYS A 223 -8.69 -5.26 -10.58
CA CYS A 223 -9.50 -4.26 -11.28
C CYS A 223 -8.64 -3.11 -11.86
N GLN A 224 -7.63 -2.64 -11.15
CA GLN A 224 -6.70 -1.61 -11.65
C GLN A 224 -5.89 -2.09 -12.86
N ASP A 225 -5.32 -3.31 -12.80
CA ASP A 225 -4.54 -3.89 -13.88
C ASP A 225 -5.43 -4.08 -15.13
N ARG A 226 -6.66 -4.58 -14.95
CA ARG A 226 -7.66 -4.68 -16.04
C ARG A 226 -8.04 -3.33 -16.64
N MET A 227 -8.26 -2.32 -15.80
CA MET A 227 -8.52 -0.95 -16.25
C MET A 227 -7.36 -0.45 -17.12
N LYS A 228 -6.11 -0.62 -16.66
CA LYS A 228 -4.92 -0.17 -17.39
C LYS A 228 -4.79 -0.86 -18.74
N GLU A 229 -4.94 -2.19 -18.78
CA GLU A 229 -4.90 -2.96 -20.03
C GLU A 229 -5.96 -2.48 -21.03
N ASP A 230 -7.19 -2.26 -20.57
CA ASP A 230 -8.29 -1.78 -21.41
C ASP A 230 -8.00 -0.37 -21.97
N VAL A 231 -7.39 0.53 -21.17
CA VAL A 231 -6.97 1.87 -21.60
C VAL A 231 -5.84 1.78 -22.63
N ASP A 232 -4.78 1.01 -22.34
CA ASP A 232 -3.63 0.87 -23.22
C ASP A 232 -4.07 0.28 -24.57
N ALA A 233 -4.95 -0.73 -24.56
CA ALA A 233 -5.56 -1.29 -25.76
C ALA A 233 -6.41 -0.27 -26.52
N ALA A 234 -7.23 0.54 -25.82
CA ALA A 234 -8.05 1.58 -26.44
C ALA A 234 -7.19 2.69 -27.08
N MET A 235 -6.05 3.02 -26.48
CA MET A 235 -5.13 4.04 -27.02
C MET A 235 -4.33 3.54 -28.22
N ALA A 236 -4.13 2.23 -28.35
CA ALA A 236 -3.46 1.63 -29.51
C ALA A 236 -4.36 1.55 -30.76
N ILE A 237 -5.68 1.70 -30.62
CA ILE A 237 -6.62 1.62 -31.75
C ILE A 237 -6.62 2.92 -32.56
N GLN A 238 -6.34 2.81 -33.86
CA GLN A 238 -6.52 3.91 -34.82
C GLN A 238 -8.00 4.20 -35.04
N VAL A 239 -8.35 5.49 -35.08
CA VAL A 239 -9.73 5.97 -35.11
C VAL A 239 -10.09 6.39 -36.54
N ASP A 240 -10.07 5.44 -37.45
CA ASP A 240 -10.20 5.65 -38.90
C ASP A 240 -11.41 4.94 -39.53
N ASP A 241 -12.08 4.04 -38.80
CA ASP A 241 -13.35 3.44 -39.22
C ASP A 241 -14.33 3.23 -38.06
N ALA A 242 -15.62 3.06 -38.41
CA ALA A 242 -16.71 2.96 -37.44
C ALA A 242 -16.58 1.75 -36.50
N THR A 243 -16.06 0.62 -36.98
CA THR A 243 -15.88 -0.60 -36.17
C THR A 243 -14.78 -0.38 -35.13
N ARG A 244 -13.68 0.26 -35.52
CA ARG A 244 -12.58 0.61 -34.60
C ARG A 244 -12.98 1.67 -33.59
N ILE A 245 -13.80 2.64 -33.99
CA ILE A 245 -14.40 3.62 -33.06
C ILE A 245 -15.25 2.89 -32.00
N GLU A 246 -16.10 1.96 -32.43
CA GLU A 246 -16.96 1.19 -31.52
C GLU A 246 -16.14 0.31 -30.56
N GLU A 247 -15.11 -0.37 -31.06
CA GLU A 247 -14.22 -1.19 -30.22
C GLU A 247 -13.45 -0.34 -29.20
N ARG A 248 -12.93 0.82 -29.62
CA ARG A 248 -12.28 1.77 -28.71
C ARG A 248 -13.24 2.24 -27.61
N ALA A 249 -14.47 2.58 -27.97
CA ALA A 249 -15.49 2.99 -27.00
C ALA A 249 -15.86 1.84 -26.03
N ARG A 250 -15.94 0.60 -26.51
CA ARG A 250 -16.19 -0.59 -25.68
C ARG A 250 -15.09 -0.78 -24.63
N LEU A 251 -13.83 -0.67 -25.03
CA LEU A 251 -12.68 -0.79 -24.13
C LEU A 251 -12.66 0.34 -23.08
N LEU A 252 -12.93 1.58 -23.48
CA LEU A 252 -13.01 2.71 -22.51
C LEU A 252 -14.16 2.55 -21.51
N ASN A 253 -15.31 2.05 -21.96
CA ASN A 253 -16.42 1.72 -21.08
C ASN A 253 -16.08 0.58 -20.11
N SER A 254 -15.33 -0.43 -20.58
CA SER A 254 -14.81 -1.52 -19.74
C SER A 254 -13.83 -0.97 -18.68
N ALA A 255 -12.87 -0.15 -19.09
CA ALA A 255 -11.93 0.51 -18.20
C ALA A 255 -12.64 1.34 -17.11
N THR A 256 -13.68 2.07 -17.48
CA THR A 256 -14.48 2.87 -16.53
C THR A 256 -15.16 1.99 -15.47
N LYS A 257 -15.68 0.82 -15.86
CA LYS A 257 -16.26 -0.15 -14.91
C LYS A 257 -15.21 -0.71 -13.97
N HIS A 258 -14.07 -1.16 -14.51
CA HIS A 258 -12.97 -1.66 -13.71
C HIS A 258 -12.41 -0.59 -12.75
N CYS A 259 -12.37 0.68 -13.18
CA CYS A 259 -12.00 1.80 -12.31
C CYS A 259 -13.00 1.97 -11.15
N ALA A 260 -14.30 1.88 -11.44
CA ALA A 260 -15.36 1.98 -10.43
C ALA A 260 -15.32 0.80 -9.44
N ASP A 261 -15.08 -0.42 -9.93
CA ASP A 261 -14.94 -1.61 -9.10
C ASP A 261 -13.68 -1.53 -8.24
N ALA A 262 -12.54 -1.11 -8.80
CA ALA A 262 -11.33 -0.85 -8.03
C ALA A 262 -11.66 0.11 -6.88
N TYR A 263 -12.22 1.28 -7.18
CA TYR A 263 -12.64 2.26 -6.16
C TYR A 263 -13.56 1.67 -5.08
N LYS A 264 -14.51 0.81 -5.46
CA LYS A 264 -15.46 0.17 -4.55
C LYS A 264 -14.81 -0.89 -3.65
N PHE A 265 -13.90 -1.69 -4.18
CA PHE A 265 -13.27 -2.81 -3.46
C PHE A 265 -12.03 -2.39 -2.68
N GLY A 266 -11.38 -1.29 -3.05
CA GLY A 266 -10.31 -0.65 -2.32
C GLY A 266 -10.07 0.73 -2.92
N LYS A 267 -10.26 1.81 -2.14
CA LYS A 267 -10.03 3.18 -2.61
C LYS A 267 -8.71 3.23 -3.39
N LEU A 268 -8.77 3.54 -4.70
CA LEU A 268 -7.64 3.40 -5.64
C LEU A 268 -6.28 3.57 -4.94
N SER A 269 -5.45 2.54 -4.91
CA SER A 269 -4.02 2.73 -4.67
C SER A 269 -3.47 3.56 -5.84
N CYS A 270 -3.15 4.81 -5.58
CA CYS A 270 -2.98 5.83 -6.63
C CYS A 270 -1.49 6.08 -6.93
N ASP A 271 -0.85 5.16 -7.66
CA ASP A 271 0.48 5.38 -8.27
C ASP A 271 0.42 6.39 -9.47
N GLY A 272 -0.24 7.55 -9.30
CA GLY A 272 -0.35 8.55 -10.37
C GLY A 272 -1.34 9.71 -10.20
N GLY A 273 -1.93 9.86 -9.01
CA GLY A 273 -2.82 10.97 -8.66
C GLY A 273 -4.29 10.57 -8.45
N LEU A 274 -4.94 11.32 -7.56
CA LEU A 274 -6.31 11.23 -7.03
C LEU A 274 -6.49 10.28 -5.82
N CYS A 275 -6.37 10.89 -4.63
CA CYS A 275 -6.79 10.34 -3.35
C CYS A 275 -8.10 10.97 -2.87
N ASP A 276 -8.92 10.17 -2.19
CA ASP A 276 -10.07 10.48 -1.30
C ASP A 276 -11.25 11.33 -1.81
N ASP A 277 -11.11 12.14 -2.86
CA ASP A 277 -12.18 13.02 -3.33
C ASP A 277 -12.83 12.54 -4.63
N GLY A 278 -14.06 12.03 -4.50
CA GLY A 278 -15.09 12.07 -5.54
C GLY A 278 -14.86 11.23 -6.81
N TYR A 279 -15.69 10.20 -6.99
CA TYR A 279 -15.96 9.54 -8.27
C TYR A 279 -16.09 10.51 -9.47
N ASP A 280 -16.62 11.72 -9.22
CA ASP A 280 -16.80 12.77 -10.21
C ASP A 280 -15.49 13.46 -10.66
N GLU A 281 -14.45 13.53 -9.83
CA GLU A 281 -13.15 14.05 -10.24
C GLU A 281 -12.35 13.03 -11.04
N ILE A 282 -12.53 11.74 -10.79
CA ILE A 282 -11.93 10.66 -11.58
C ILE A 282 -12.44 10.73 -13.02
N VAL A 283 -13.75 10.80 -13.24
CA VAL A 283 -14.33 10.93 -14.59
C VAL A 283 -13.87 12.23 -15.28
N LYS A 284 -13.76 13.35 -14.54
CA LYS A 284 -13.33 14.65 -15.09
C LYS A 284 -11.83 14.72 -15.38
N SER A 285 -10.99 14.18 -14.51
CA SER A 285 -9.54 14.13 -14.65
C SER A 285 -9.14 13.20 -15.80
N PHE A 286 -9.73 12.00 -15.89
CA PHE A 286 -9.57 11.12 -17.05
C PHE A 286 -10.06 11.81 -18.33
N GLY A 287 -11.20 12.51 -18.28
CA GLY A 287 -11.71 13.40 -19.33
C GLY A 287 -10.69 14.43 -19.82
N SER A 288 -9.93 15.02 -18.89
CA SER A 288 -9.01 16.13 -19.15
C SER A 288 -7.60 15.72 -19.56
N ARG A 289 -7.05 14.60 -19.01
CA ARG A 289 -5.69 14.10 -19.36
C ARG A 289 -5.64 13.47 -20.75
N TYR A 290 -6.76 12.93 -21.24
CA TYR A 290 -6.84 12.26 -22.53
C TYR A 290 -7.82 12.97 -23.48
N GLN A 291 -7.70 14.30 -23.65
CA GLN A 291 -8.49 15.15 -24.57
C GLN A 291 -9.73 14.46 -25.18
N PHE A 292 -10.76 14.22 -24.37
CA PHE A 292 -12.01 13.68 -24.86
C PHE A 292 -12.84 14.84 -25.41
N THR A 293 -12.89 14.97 -26.73
CA THR A 293 -14.02 15.64 -27.38
C THR A 293 -14.96 14.52 -27.81
N LEU A 294 -16.14 14.46 -27.18
CA LEU A 294 -17.26 13.66 -27.68
C LEU A 294 -17.69 14.18 -29.07
#